data_AF-A0A4S4E2R0-F1
#
_entry.id   AF-A0A4S4E2R0-F1
#
_cell.length_a   1.000
_cell.length_b   1.000
_cell.length_c   1.000
_cell.angle_alpha   90.00
_cell.angle_beta   90.00
_cell.angle_gamma   90.00
#
_symmetry.space_group_name_H-M   'P 1'
#
loop_
_entity.id
_entity.type
_entity.pdbx_description
1 polymer ?
#
loop_
_entity_poly.entity_id
_entity_poly.type
_entity_poly.pdbx_seq_one_letter_code
_entity_poly.pdbx_strand_id
1 'polypeptide(L)'
;MRLGFSLPSLSKFSPIFSHYNPVQPISSSSSTSLKTQTPLFLRPPTHSTTLSHLQKWQNWAKTLASSVTSTDNGPDTTLLLRELNWLIEDALVNPKSILPQLGNEDMVVTLRAELKDLYVLWKQRIEERRPFQYVVGCEHWRDLVLSVEEGVLIPRPETELVVDLVSDVVEGNEELRDGLWADLGTGSGALAIGIGRVLRTCGRVVATDLSPVAVEVASYNVQRYNLQDKIEIKLGSWFEPLKDFEGELAGLVSNPPYIPSEHISGLQAEVAKHEPRLALDGGANGMDDLLHLCRGTASMLKPGGFFAFETNGEKQCKFLVDYMKNELKGGFCDVDIVSDFAAASIMKHSILPSSHWESCYRPFLAANGEFGHCHPHQQAIGITMTVASFTEAYLRLLMKQLTRILVLTSRGRSKRRKRERERERKRERERERGRRRLRSVADRRASASVASAMPLLAMPLLVASAIADRRLCHRRSPRPPPPPPAH
;
A
#
# COMPACT_ATOMS: atom_id res chain seq x y z
N MET A 1 -21.21 -41.00 -68.60
CA MET A 1 -19.76 -40.73 -68.73
C MET A 1 -19.44 -39.42 -68.03
N ARG A 2 -18.15 -39.10 -67.77
CA ARG A 2 -17.70 -37.78 -67.27
C ARG A 2 -17.64 -36.75 -68.42
N LEU A 3 -17.75 -35.46 -68.08
CA LEU A 3 -17.28 -34.20 -68.72
C LEU A 3 -18.31 -33.08 -68.38
N GLY A 4 -17.96 -31.81 -68.12
CA GLY A 4 -16.64 -31.21 -67.91
C GLY A 4 -16.65 -29.66 -67.79
N PHE A 5 -16.50 -29.15 -66.55
CA PHE A 5 -16.02 -27.80 -66.15
C PHE A 5 -16.83 -26.47 -66.37
N SER A 6 -16.89 -25.72 -65.25
CA SER A 6 -16.73 -24.26 -65.05
C SER A 6 -17.70 -23.20 -65.63
N LEU A 7 -18.36 -22.45 -64.73
CA LEU A 7 -18.32 -20.97 -64.53
C LEU A 7 -19.36 -20.59 -63.40
N PRO A 8 -19.44 -19.33 -62.93
CA PRO A 8 -18.50 -18.62 -62.05
C PRO A 8 -19.04 -18.44 -60.61
N SER A 9 -18.42 -17.57 -59.80
CA SER A 9 -18.69 -17.38 -58.35
C SER A 9 -20.10 -16.89 -58.01
N LEU A 10 -20.74 -17.54 -57.03
CA LEU A 10 -21.97 -17.06 -56.38
C LEU A 10 -21.67 -16.21 -55.14
N SER A 11 -22.45 -15.14 -54.98
CA SER A 11 -22.46 -14.27 -53.80
C SER A 11 -23.43 -14.79 -52.72
N LYS A 12 -23.45 -14.11 -51.57
CA LYS A 12 -24.33 -14.30 -50.39
C LYS A 12 -24.02 -15.50 -49.49
N PHE A 13 -23.21 -15.24 -48.46
CA PHE A 13 -23.56 -15.63 -47.08
C PHE A 13 -22.94 -14.60 -46.12
N SER A 14 -23.80 -13.86 -45.41
CA SER A 14 -23.41 -12.95 -44.33
C SER A 14 -24.06 -13.46 -43.04
N PRO A 15 -23.31 -13.60 -41.92
CA PRO A 15 -23.88 -14.04 -40.65
C PRO A 15 -24.79 -12.96 -40.06
N ILE A 16 -25.87 -13.39 -39.41
CA ILE A 16 -26.86 -12.51 -38.79
C ILE A 16 -26.34 -12.05 -37.42
N PHE A 17 -26.07 -10.75 -37.28
CA PHE A 17 -25.96 -10.08 -35.98
C PHE A 17 -27.27 -9.34 -35.69
N SER A 18 -27.97 -9.73 -34.63
CA SER A 18 -29.27 -9.15 -34.26
C SER A 18 -29.12 -8.05 -33.20
N HIS A 19 -29.40 -6.81 -33.63
CA HIS A 19 -29.88 -5.69 -32.81
C HIS A 19 -29.10 -5.31 -31.53
N TYR A 20 -28.09 -4.46 -31.71
CA TYR A 20 -27.94 -3.29 -30.85
C TYR A 20 -28.53 -2.08 -31.59
N ASN A 21 -29.46 -1.35 -30.97
CA ASN A 21 -29.99 -0.11 -31.54
C ASN A 21 -29.09 1.07 -31.11
N PRO A 22 -28.54 1.87 -32.03
CA PRO A 22 -27.86 3.11 -31.68
C PRO A 22 -28.90 4.15 -31.27
N VAL A 23 -28.89 4.57 -30.00
CA VAL A 23 -29.70 5.69 -29.52
C VAL A 23 -29.18 6.97 -30.16
N GLN A 24 -30.07 7.78 -30.74
CA GLN A 24 -29.69 9.05 -31.36
C GLN A 24 -29.33 10.11 -30.31
N PRO A 25 -28.44 11.07 -30.63
CA PRO A 25 -27.98 12.06 -29.67
C PRO A 25 -29.12 12.98 -29.22
N ILE A 26 -29.49 12.89 -27.94
CA ILE A 26 -30.41 13.82 -27.31
C ILE A 26 -29.73 15.20 -27.21
N SER A 27 -30.48 16.25 -27.52
CA SER A 27 -30.01 17.63 -27.55
C SER A 27 -29.47 18.11 -26.20
N SER A 28 -28.42 18.91 -26.24
CA SER A 28 -27.74 19.54 -25.11
C SER A 28 -28.68 20.08 -24.01
N SER A 29 -28.69 19.41 -22.86
CA SER A 29 -29.20 19.95 -21.59
C SER A 29 -28.03 20.37 -20.70
N SER A 30 -27.94 21.67 -20.41
CA SER A 30 -27.12 22.32 -19.37
C SER A 30 -25.99 21.51 -18.72
N SER A 31 -24.74 21.91 -18.96
CA SER A 31 -23.60 21.55 -18.12
C SER A 31 -23.71 22.22 -16.74
N THR A 32 -24.54 21.66 -15.86
CA THR A 32 -24.49 21.95 -14.43
C THR A 32 -23.17 21.41 -13.89
N SER A 33 -22.23 22.30 -13.61
CA SER A 33 -21.09 21.97 -12.74
C SER A 33 -21.64 21.37 -11.46
N LEU A 34 -21.21 20.15 -11.13
CA LEU A 34 -21.57 19.47 -9.91
C LEU A 34 -20.87 20.23 -8.77
N LYS A 35 -21.64 21.09 -8.10
CA LYS A 35 -21.11 21.94 -7.04
C LYS A 35 -21.16 21.17 -5.73
N THR A 36 -20.04 20.53 -5.41
CA THR A 36 -19.78 19.75 -4.19
C THR A 36 -20.52 20.29 -2.97
N GLN A 37 -21.24 19.41 -2.27
CA GLN A 37 -22.06 19.72 -1.11
C GLN A 37 -21.21 20.42 -0.04
N THR A 38 -21.51 21.70 0.21
CA THR A 38 -20.86 22.43 1.30
C THR A 38 -21.31 21.84 2.64
N PRO A 39 -20.37 21.39 3.51
CA PRO A 39 -20.69 20.85 4.83
C PRO A 39 -21.55 21.81 5.65
N LEU A 40 -22.47 21.29 6.46
CA LEU A 40 -23.43 22.09 7.23
C LEU A 40 -22.73 23.15 8.09
N PHE A 41 -21.68 22.77 8.82
CA PHE A 41 -20.88 23.69 9.65
C PHE A 41 -20.15 24.80 8.86
N LEU A 42 -19.97 24.64 7.54
CA LEU A 42 -19.36 25.64 6.65
C LEU A 42 -20.39 26.49 5.90
N ARG A 43 -21.67 26.14 5.90
CA ARG A 43 -22.71 26.94 5.21
C ARG A 43 -22.82 28.33 5.86
N PRO A 44 -23.09 29.39 5.06
CA PRO A 44 -23.32 30.73 5.58
C PRO A 44 -24.45 30.74 6.63
N PRO A 45 -24.31 31.47 7.75
CA PRO A 45 -25.34 31.54 8.78
C PRO A 45 -26.43 32.55 8.40
N THR A 46 -27.15 32.27 7.31
CA THR A 46 -28.13 33.18 6.68
C THR A 46 -29.56 33.03 7.19
N HIS A 47 -29.82 32.06 8.08
CA HIS A 47 -31.17 31.73 8.53
C HIS A 47 -31.34 32.03 10.02
N SER A 48 -32.57 32.18 10.49
CA SER A 48 -32.86 32.44 11.91
C SER A 48 -34.19 31.83 12.34
N THR A 49 -34.31 31.52 13.62
CA THR A 49 -35.56 31.04 14.24
C THR A 49 -35.60 31.41 15.72
N THR A 50 -36.74 31.22 16.39
CA THR A 50 -36.83 31.39 17.85
C THR A 50 -36.39 30.12 18.58
N LEU A 51 -35.85 30.27 19.79
CA LEU A 51 -35.44 29.15 20.64
C LEU A 51 -36.59 28.16 20.86
N SER A 52 -37.82 28.66 21.07
CA SER A 52 -39.03 27.83 21.19
C SER A 52 -39.29 26.94 19.97
N HIS A 53 -39.06 27.44 18.74
CA HIS A 53 -39.21 26.63 17.52
C HIS A 53 -38.06 25.62 17.34
N LEU A 54 -36.82 25.97 17.68
CA LEU A 54 -35.71 25.02 17.66
C LEU A 54 -35.89 23.90 18.69
N GLN A 55 -36.40 24.21 19.88
CA GLN A 55 -36.74 23.21 20.91
C GLN A 55 -37.88 22.29 20.47
N LYS A 56 -38.92 22.82 19.81
CA LYS A 56 -40.01 22.02 19.22
C LYS A 56 -39.48 21.05 18.15
N TRP A 57 -38.60 21.51 17.26
CA TRP A 57 -37.91 20.64 16.29
C TRP A 57 -37.03 19.58 16.99
N GLN A 58 -36.22 19.96 17.98
CA GLN A 58 -35.35 19.03 18.69
C GLN A 58 -36.15 17.93 19.40
N ASN A 59 -37.27 18.28 20.03
CA ASN A 59 -38.13 17.32 20.71
C ASN A 59 -38.78 16.35 19.72
N TRP A 60 -39.28 16.83 18.57
CA TRP A 60 -39.73 15.97 17.47
C TRP A 60 -38.62 15.01 16.99
N ALA A 61 -37.40 15.54 16.79
CA ALA A 61 -36.27 14.76 16.29
C ALA A 61 -35.83 13.66 17.28
N LYS A 62 -35.87 13.95 18.59
CA LYS A 62 -35.69 12.97 19.67
C LYS A 62 -36.77 11.90 19.66
N THR A 63 -38.05 12.27 19.53
CA THR A 63 -39.16 11.30 19.43
C THR A 63 -39.02 10.38 18.21
N LEU A 64 -38.60 10.92 17.06
CA LEU A 64 -38.34 10.13 15.86
C LEU A 64 -37.17 9.15 16.06
N ALA A 65 -36.05 9.60 16.64
CA ALA A 65 -34.90 8.76 16.96
C ALA A 65 -35.26 7.60 17.93
N SER A 66 -36.05 7.89 18.96
CA SER A 66 -36.53 6.89 19.93
C SER A 66 -37.61 5.95 19.39
N SER A 67 -38.09 6.13 18.16
CA SER A 67 -39.01 5.20 17.48
C SER A 67 -38.29 4.09 16.70
N VAL A 68 -36.97 4.18 16.53
CA VAL A 68 -36.17 3.19 15.80
C VAL A 68 -35.92 1.94 16.65
N THR A 69 -36.31 0.77 16.16
CA THR A 69 -35.95 -0.53 16.73
C THR A 69 -34.77 -1.14 15.99
N SER A 70 -33.60 -1.22 16.64
CA SER A 70 -32.43 -1.88 16.03
C SER A 70 -32.69 -3.38 15.89
N THR A 71 -32.76 -3.85 14.64
CA THR A 71 -33.11 -5.24 14.26
C THR A 71 -32.18 -5.82 13.19
N ASP A 72 -31.28 -5.00 12.65
CA ASP A 72 -30.44 -5.27 11.48
C ASP A 72 -28.97 -4.84 11.70
N ASN A 73 -28.52 -4.79 12.96
CA ASN A 73 -27.28 -4.10 13.38
C ASN A 73 -27.24 -2.61 12.98
N GLY A 74 -28.40 -2.00 12.73
CA GLY A 74 -28.56 -0.56 12.55
C GLY A 74 -28.33 0.25 13.83
N PRO A 75 -28.25 1.59 13.69
CA PRO A 75 -27.90 2.50 14.78
C PRO A 75 -28.89 2.39 15.95
N ASP A 76 -28.36 2.34 17.18
CA ASP A 76 -29.19 2.37 18.38
C ASP A 76 -29.64 3.79 18.71
N THR A 77 -30.61 3.92 19.62
CA THR A 77 -31.12 5.23 20.04
C THR A 77 -30.01 6.11 20.67
N THR A 78 -28.99 5.51 21.28
CA THR A 78 -27.85 6.23 21.88
C THR A 78 -27.01 6.95 20.82
N LEU A 79 -26.68 6.25 19.73
CA LEU A 79 -25.97 6.78 18.56
C LEU A 79 -26.80 7.85 17.86
N LEU A 80 -28.09 7.60 17.60
CA LEU A 80 -28.98 8.56 16.96
C LEU A 80 -29.16 9.84 17.80
N LEU A 81 -29.27 9.74 19.12
CA LEU A 81 -29.34 10.91 20.00
C LEU A 81 -28.00 11.68 20.06
N ARG A 82 -26.86 11.02 19.84
CA ARG A 82 -25.55 11.68 19.72
C ARG A 82 -25.42 12.41 18.39
N GLU A 83 -25.75 11.76 17.28
CA GLU A 83 -25.81 12.35 15.93
C GLU A 83 -26.74 13.56 15.87
N LEU A 84 -27.90 13.51 16.55
CA LEU A 84 -28.82 14.64 16.64
C LEU A 84 -28.20 15.86 17.33
N ASN A 85 -27.36 15.65 18.35
CA ASN A 85 -26.65 16.75 19.00
C ASN A 85 -25.60 17.35 18.06
N TRP A 86 -24.85 16.52 17.33
CA TRP A 86 -23.91 17.00 16.30
C TRP A 86 -24.60 17.80 15.19
N LEU A 87 -25.76 17.34 14.69
CA LEU A 87 -26.56 18.08 13.71
C LEU A 87 -26.98 19.48 14.22
N ILE A 88 -27.23 19.62 15.53
CA ILE A 88 -27.57 20.90 16.18
C ILE A 88 -26.33 21.79 16.35
N GLU A 89 -25.19 21.20 16.72
CA GLU A 89 -23.93 21.92 16.86
C GLU A 89 -23.45 22.47 15.51
N ASP A 90 -23.53 21.69 14.43
CA ASP A 90 -23.24 22.11 13.06
C ASP A 90 -24.23 23.16 12.54
N ALA A 91 -25.53 23.01 12.83
CA ALA A 91 -26.55 23.94 12.36
C ALA A 91 -26.46 25.33 13.01
N LEU A 92 -25.93 25.43 14.24
CA LEU A 92 -25.85 26.67 15.01
C LEU A 92 -24.52 27.42 14.82
N VAL A 93 -24.55 28.74 15.02
CA VAL A 93 -23.31 29.54 15.04
C VAL A 93 -22.61 29.46 16.40
N ASN A 94 -23.36 29.41 17.50
CA ASN A 94 -22.84 29.47 18.87
C ASN A 94 -23.54 28.46 19.81
N PRO A 95 -23.53 27.14 19.52
CA PRO A 95 -24.33 26.15 20.25
C PRO A 95 -24.07 26.15 21.77
N LYS A 96 -22.79 26.23 22.18
CA LYS A 96 -22.38 26.23 23.60
C LYS A 96 -22.88 27.43 24.41
N SER A 97 -23.22 28.55 23.75
CA SER A 97 -23.84 29.71 24.42
C SER A 97 -25.36 29.55 24.58
N ILE A 98 -26.00 28.80 23.68
CA ILE A 98 -27.47 28.71 23.55
C ILE A 98 -28.03 27.56 24.40
N LEU A 99 -27.38 26.40 24.39
CA LEU A 99 -27.85 25.18 25.10
C LEU A 99 -28.13 25.37 26.61
N PRO A 100 -27.40 26.23 27.37
CA PRO A 100 -27.71 26.47 28.79
C PRO A 100 -28.84 27.48 29.05
N GLN A 101 -29.31 28.25 28.05
CA GLN A 101 -30.22 29.40 28.26
C GLN A 101 -31.70 28.98 28.33
N LEU A 102 -32.01 28.11 29.29
CA LEU A 102 -33.35 27.59 29.54
C LEU A 102 -34.25 28.68 30.18
N GLY A 103 -35.07 29.37 29.37
CA GLY A 103 -36.10 30.29 29.88
C GLY A 103 -36.49 31.46 28.98
N ASN A 104 -35.72 31.77 27.92
CA ASN A 104 -36.03 32.88 27.00
C ASN A 104 -36.55 32.36 25.65
N GLU A 105 -37.84 31.99 25.59
CA GLU A 105 -38.45 31.33 24.42
C GLU A 105 -38.40 32.15 23.12
N ASP A 106 -38.47 33.49 23.23
CA ASP A 106 -38.44 34.43 22.11
C ASP A 106 -37.02 34.75 21.61
N MET A 107 -35.97 34.21 22.26
CA MET A 107 -34.59 34.43 21.84
C MET A 107 -34.38 33.94 20.40
N VAL A 108 -33.99 34.85 19.51
CA VAL A 108 -33.66 34.51 18.12
C VAL A 108 -32.27 33.89 18.04
N VAL A 109 -32.16 32.75 17.36
CA VAL A 109 -30.92 32.02 17.12
C VAL A 109 -30.62 31.93 15.62
N THR A 110 -29.35 32.11 15.26
CA THR A 110 -28.88 32.07 13.86
C THR A 110 -28.50 30.64 13.47
N LEU A 111 -28.93 30.22 12.29
CA LEU A 111 -28.76 28.89 11.73
C LEU A 111 -28.09 28.91 10.34
N ARG A 112 -27.40 27.80 10.02
CA ARG A 112 -26.74 27.52 8.73
C ARG A 112 -27.60 26.77 7.71
N ALA A 113 -28.84 26.44 8.09
CA ALA A 113 -29.90 25.87 7.26
C ALA A 113 -31.25 26.28 7.87
N GLU A 114 -32.35 26.18 7.12
CA GLU A 114 -33.68 26.44 7.70
C GLU A 114 -34.17 25.24 8.52
N LEU A 115 -35.06 25.47 9.50
CA LEU A 115 -35.67 24.37 10.26
C LEU A 115 -36.35 23.34 9.35
N LYS A 116 -36.93 23.76 8.21
CA LYS A 116 -37.53 22.85 7.21
C LYS A 116 -36.48 21.89 6.62
N ASP A 117 -35.26 22.36 6.43
CA ASP A 117 -34.17 21.57 5.87
C ASP A 117 -33.65 20.60 6.93
N LEU A 118 -33.56 21.04 8.19
CA LEU A 118 -33.21 20.16 9.32
C LEU A 118 -34.28 19.07 9.56
N TYR A 119 -35.58 19.34 9.32
CA TYR A 119 -36.62 18.31 9.28
C TYR A 119 -36.34 17.26 8.17
N VAL A 120 -35.97 17.69 6.97
CA VAL A 120 -35.65 16.78 5.84
C VAL A 120 -34.39 15.96 6.15
N LEU A 121 -33.29 16.62 6.53
CA LEU A 121 -32.01 15.97 6.84
C LEU A 121 -32.17 14.90 7.95
N TRP A 122 -32.94 15.19 9.00
CA TRP A 122 -33.19 14.20 10.05
C TRP A 122 -34.09 13.04 9.60
N LYS A 123 -35.07 13.30 8.73
CA LYS A 123 -35.86 12.23 8.10
C LYS A 123 -34.99 11.31 7.24
N GLN A 124 -34.09 11.85 6.42
CA GLN A 124 -33.17 11.02 5.62
C GLN A 124 -32.30 10.11 6.50
N ARG A 125 -31.79 10.65 7.64
CA ARG A 125 -30.99 9.86 8.56
C ARG A 125 -31.76 8.66 9.15
N ILE A 126 -33.01 8.88 9.56
CA ILE A 126 -33.82 7.88 10.28
C ILE A 126 -34.63 6.97 9.33
N GLU A 127 -35.39 7.56 8.41
CA GLU A 127 -36.39 6.88 7.58
C GLU A 127 -35.75 6.21 6.35
N GLU A 128 -34.75 6.85 5.73
CA GLU A 128 -34.01 6.34 4.56
C GLU A 128 -32.73 5.56 4.95
N ARG A 129 -32.32 5.64 6.22
CA ARG A 129 -31.02 5.13 6.74
C ARG A 129 -29.82 5.74 6.00
N ARG A 130 -29.91 7.00 5.56
CA ARG A 130 -28.82 7.73 4.90
C ARG A 130 -27.66 7.94 5.89
N PRO A 131 -26.38 7.68 5.53
CA PRO A 131 -25.24 7.92 6.41
C PRO A 131 -25.22 9.34 6.98
N PHE A 132 -24.95 9.47 8.28
CA PHE A 132 -24.95 10.78 8.95
C PHE A 132 -24.00 11.78 8.29
N GLN A 133 -22.84 11.29 7.85
CA GLN A 133 -21.80 12.05 7.15
C GLN A 133 -22.31 12.66 5.84
N TYR A 134 -23.14 11.95 5.07
CA TYR A 134 -23.77 12.51 3.86
C TYR A 134 -24.89 13.52 4.19
N VAL A 135 -25.55 13.35 5.34
CA VAL A 135 -26.59 14.25 5.84
C VAL A 135 -25.99 15.61 6.26
N VAL A 136 -24.84 15.63 6.96
CA VAL A 136 -24.11 16.88 7.28
C VAL A 136 -23.20 17.35 6.14
N GLY A 137 -22.72 16.45 5.27
CA GLY A 137 -21.80 16.71 4.16
C GLY A 137 -20.32 16.60 4.49
N CYS A 138 -19.96 15.96 5.60
CA CYS A 138 -18.58 15.81 6.06
C CYS A 138 -18.36 14.61 6.98
N GLU A 139 -17.11 14.16 7.06
CA GLU A 139 -16.63 13.18 8.04
C GLU A 139 -15.42 13.72 8.82
N HIS A 140 -15.31 13.33 10.08
CA HIS A 140 -14.13 13.55 10.92
C HIS A 140 -13.16 12.39 10.76
N TRP A 141 -11.91 12.68 10.37
CA TRP A 141 -10.88 11.67 10.10
C TRP A 141 -9.51 12.26 10.44
N ARG A 142 -8.76 11.63 11.35
CA ARG A 142 -7.59 12.23 12.03
C ARG A 142 -7.94 13.60 12.64
N ASP A 143 -7.14 14.62 12.35
CA ASP A 143 -7.38 16.03 12.66
C ASP A 143 -8.06 16.80 11.50
N LEU A 144 -8.57 16.08 10.49
CA LEU A 144 -9.29 16.64 9.35
C LEU A 144 -10.82 16.54 9.56
N VAL A 145 -11.53 17.45 8.87
CA VAL A 145 -12.99 17.39 8.69
C VAL A 145 -13.24 17.46 7.19
N LEU A 146 -13.17 16.30 6.54
CA LEU A 146 -13.24 16.14 5.09
C LEU A 146 -14.70 16.32 4.64
N SER A 147 -14.92 17.02 3.53
CA SER A 147 -16.23 17.00 2.87
C SER A 147 -16.46 15.63 2.25
N VAL A 148 -17.69 15.11 2.34
CA VAL A 148 -18.12 13.87 1.67
C VAL A 148 -19.56 14.02 1.18
N GLU A 149 -19.86 13.38 0.06
CA GLU A 149 -21.20 13.34 -0.51
C GLU A 149 -21.47 11.99 -1.20
N GLU A 150 -22.71 11.78 -1.60
CA GLU A 150 -23.19 10.55 -2.23
C GLU A 150 -22.40 10.24 -3.50
N GLY A 151 -21.86 9.02 -3.61
CA GLY A 151 -20.92 8.65 -4.67
C GLY A 151 -19.43 8.71 -4.28
N VAL A 152 -19.11 9.08 -3.03
CA VAL A 152 -17.75 9.05 -2.47
C VAL A 152 -17.71 8.24 -1.17
N LEU A 153 -16.77 7.30 -1.05
CA LEU A 153 -16.59 6.48 0.16
C LEU A 153 -16.36 7.37 1.39
N ILE A 154 -17.05 7.07 2.49
CA ILE A 154 -16.84 7.75 3.77
C ILE A 154 -15.53 7.22 4.39
N PRO A 155 -14.51 8.06 4.68
CA PRO A 155 -13.24 7.63 5.25
C PRO A 155 -13.40 6.83 6.55
N ARG A 156 -12.55 5.82 6.74
CA ARG A 156 -12.61 4.91 7.89
C ARG A 156 -11.47 5.18 8.87
N PRO A 157 -11.69 5.14 10.20
CA PRO A 157 -10.62 5.23 11.20
C PRO A 157 -9.49 4.22 10.98
N GLU A 158 -9.82 3.04 10.48
CA GLU A 158 -8.90 1.97 10.08
C GLU A 158 -7.85 2.45 9.07
N THR A 159 -8.27 3.23 8.07
CA THR A 159 -7.43 3.81 7.02
C THR A 159 -6.45 4.87 7.54
N GLU A 160 -6.67 5.42 8.74
CA GLU A 160 -5.76 6.41 9.33
C GLU A 160 -4.34 5.83 9.51
N LEU A 161 -4.22 4.53 9.80
CA LEU A 161 -2.96 3.83 10.02
C LEU A 161 -2.01 3.89 8.82
N VAL A 162 -2.55 3.96 7.59
CA VAL A 162 -1.74 4.08 6.36
C VAL A 162 -0.90 5.36 6.38
N VAL A 163 -1.40 6.45 6.97
CA VAL A 163 -0.67 7.72 7.08
C VAL A 163 0.44 7.66 8.12
N ASP A 164 0.27 6.90 9.21
CA ASP A 164 1.35 6.67 10.19
C ASP A 164 2.46 5.81 9.57
N LEU A 165 2.09 4.73 8.86
CA LEU A 165 3.03 3.89 8.13
C LEU A 165 3.85 4.67 7.08
N VAL A 166 3.23 5.67 6.42
CA VAL A 166 3.96 6.61 5.55
C VAL A 166 4.84 7.56 6.36
N SER A 167 4.37 8.08 7.50
CA SER A 167 5.17 8.95 8.38
C SER A 167 6.45 8.26 8.85
N ASP A 168 6.35 7.02 9.32
CA ASP A 168 7.48 6.23 9.82
C ASP A 168 8.55 6.00 8.75
N VAL A 169 8.16 5.64 7.52
CA VAL A 169 9.15 5.38 6.44
C VAL A 169 9.77 6.66 5.87
N VAL A 170 9.10 7.81 5.95
CA VAL A 170 9.69 9.08 5.50
C VAL A 170 10.53 9.79 6.56
N GLU A 171 10.30 9.57 7.86
CA GLU A 171 11.06 10.27 8.92
C GLU A 171 12.57 10.04 8.76
N GLY A 172 12.98 8.79 8.53
CA GLY A 172 14.38 8.39 8.32
C GLY A 172 14.88 8.44 6.88
N ASN A 173 14.07 8.88 5.90
CA ASN A 173 14.39 8.75 4.48
C ASN A 173 14.00 10.00 3.66
N GLU A 174 14.96 10.91 3.46
CA GLU A 174 14.78 12.13 2.65
C GLU A 174 14.35 11.83 1.21
N GLU A 175 14.84 10.75 0.62
CA GLU A 175 14.50 10.31 -0.75
C GLU A 175 13.04 9.84 -0.90
N LEU A 176 12.36 9.49 0.19
CA LEU A 176 10.91 9.25 0.21
C LEU A 176 10.17 10.54 0.61
N ARG A 177 10.70 11.30 1.56
CA ARG A 177 10.06 12.49 2.16
C ARG A 177 9.94 13.70 1.23
N ASP A 178 10.90 13.84 0.30
CA ASP A 178 10.89 14.84 -0.77
C ASP A 178 10.54 14.22 -2.14
N GLY A 179 10.03 12.98 -2.16
CA GLY A 179 9.70 12.22 -3.38
C GLY A 179 8.27 12.42 -3.93
N LEU A 180 8.00 11.82 -5.08
CA LEU A 180 6.69 11.77 -5.73
C LEU A 180 5.88 10.56 -5.23
N TRP A 181 4.66 10.80 -4.75
CA TRP A 181 3.75 9.78 -4.22
C TRP A 181 2.48 9.65 -5.04
N ALA A 182 1.85 8.48 -5.00
CA ALA A 182 0.52 8.25 -5.57
C ALA A 182 -0.49 7.75 -4.53
N ASP A 183 -1.76 8.13 -4.72
CA ASP A 183 -2.91 7.67 -3.94
C ASP A 183 -4.00 7.18 -4.91
N LEU A 184 -4.22 5.86 -4.98
CA LEU A 184 -5.13 5.25 -5.95
C LEU A 184 -6.47 4.88 -5.33
N GLY A 185 -7.57 5.37 -5.93
CA GLY A 185 -8.90 5.28 -5.32
C GLY A 185 -9.06 6.31 -4.20
N THR A 186 -8.60 7.54 -4.44
CA THR A 186 -8.44 8.58 -3.39
C THR A 186 -9.76 9.00 -2.73
N GLY A 187 -10.91 8.77 -3.37
CA GLY A 187 -12.23 9.03 -2.79
C GLY A 187 -12.42 10.50 -2.41
N SER A 188 -12.40 10.79 -1.12
CA SER A 188 -12.51 12.17 -0.60
C SER A 188 -11.18 12.92 -0.50
N GLY A 189 -10.06 12.32 -0.92
CA GLY A 189 -8.72 12.87 -0.79
C GLY A 189 -8.04 12.56 0.55
N ALA A 190 -8.61 11.68 1.38
CA ALA A 190 -8.17 11.45 2.77
C ALA A 190 -6.67 11.06 2.87
N LEU A 191 -6.26 10.01 2.16
CA LEU A 191 -4.87 9.54 2.13
C LEU A 191 -3.95 10.58 1.48
N ALA A 192 -4.30 11.11 0.31
CA ALA A 192 -3.54 12.16 -0.37
C ALA A 192 -3.28 13.39 0.52
N ILE A 193 -4.28 13.86 1.28
CA ILE A 193 -4.15 15.01 2.19
C ILE A 193 -3.31 14.65 3.42
N GLY A 194 -3.50 13.47 4.00
CA GLY A 194 -2.67 12.98 5.11
C GLY A 194 -1.18 12.92 4.73
N ILE A 195 -0.87 12.24 3.63
CA ILE A 195 0.49 12.12 3.07
C ILE A 195 1.02 13.49 2.66
N GLY A 196 0.21 14.32 2.00
CA GLY A 196 0.55 15.68 1.60
C GLY A 196 0.96 16.58 2.78
N ARG A 197 0.47 16.32 4.00
CA ARG A 197 0.88 17.04 5.22
C ARG A 197 2.12 16.44 5.89
N VAL A 198 2.42 15.16 5.65
CA VAL A 198 3.60 14.43 6.18
C VAL A 198 4.88 14.69 5.36
N LEU A 199 4.76 14.77 4.03
CA LEU A 199 5.88 15.04 3.12
C LEU A 199 6.49 16.44 3.32
N ARG A 200 7.75 16.63 2.93
CA ARG A 200 8.45 17.92 2.94
C ARG A 200 8.00 18.84 1.79
N THR A 201 8.66 19.98 1.62
CA THR A 201 8.30 21.02 0.64
C THR A 201 8.50 20.59 -0.82
N CYS A 202 9.41 19.65 -1.11
CA CYS A 202 9.63 19.18 -2.48
C CYS A 202 8.78 17.94 -2.80
N GLY A 203 8.35 17.19 -1.78
CA GLY A 203 7.51 16.01 -1.94
C GLY A 203 6.11 16.35 -2.47
N ARG A 204 5.59 15.50 -3.37
CA ARG A 204 4.36 15.72 -4.14
C ARG A 204 3.46 14.49 -4.07
N VAL A 205 2.15 14.66 -4.24
CA VAL A 205 1.20 13.55 -4.39
C VAL A 205 0.43 13.71 -5.70
N VAL A 206 0.22 12.61 -6.44
CA VAL A 206 -0.74 12.53 -7.54
C VAL A 206 -1.80 11.51 -7.17
N ALA A 207 -2.99 12.00 -6.85
CA ALA A 207 -4.10 11.16 -6.44
C ALA A 207 -5.03 10.88 -7.64
N THR A 208 -5.53 9.66 -7.74
CA THR A 208 -6.39 9.24 -8.86
C THR A 208 -7.68 8.62 -8.37
N ASP A 209 -8.79 8.94 -9.04
CA ASP A 209 -10.04 8.21 -8.88
C ASP A 209 -10.72 7.97 -10.24
N LEU A 210 -11.54 6.94 -10.34
CA LEU A 210 -12.37 6.64 -11.50
C LEU A 210 -13.72 7.39 -11.44
N SER A 211 -14.18 7.78 -10.24
CA SER A 211 -15.40 8.55 -10.03
C SER A 211 -15.15 10.05 -10.23
N PRO A 212 -15.87 10.73 -11.15
CA PRO A 212 -15.80 12.19 -11.29
C PRO A 212 -16.19 12.93 -10.01
N VAL A 213 -17.16 12.40 -9.26
CA VAL A 213 -17.61 12.98 -7.98
C VAL A 213 -16.50 12.90 -6.92
N ALA A 214 -15.77 11.78 -6.87
CA ALA A 214 -14.59 11.65 -6.00
C ALA A 214 -13.50 12.66 -6.39
N VAL A 215 -13.23 12.82 -7.69
CA VAL A 215 -12.28 13.83 -8.19
C VAL A 215 -12.67 15.26 -7.79
N GLU A 216 -13.95 15.61 -7.87
CA GLU A 216 -14.46 16.93 -7.44
C GLU A 216 -14.37 17.12 -5.92
N VAL A 217 -14.79 16.13 -5.11
CA VAL A 217 -14.71 16.17 -3.63
C VAL A 217 -13.25 16.22 -3.14
N ALA A 218 -12.37 15.37 -3.68
CA ALA A 218 -10.95 15.37 -3.35
C ALA A 218 -10.31 16.72 -3.70
N SER A 219 -10.62 17.29 -4.88
CA SER A 219 -10.15 18.62 -5.27
C SER A 219 -10.64 19.72 -4.32
N TYR A 220 -11.90 19.66 -3.89
CA TYR A 220 -12.46 20.61 -2.91
C TYR A 220 -11.79 20.49 -1.54
N ASN A 221 -11.53 19.27 -1.06
CA ASN A 221 -10.83 19.04 0.20
C ASN A 221 -9.35 19.47 0.13
N VAL A 222 -8.64 19.17 -0.96
CA VAL A 222 -7.25 19.62 -1.17
C VAL A 222 -7.14 21.15 -1.15
N GLN A 223 -8.09 21.86 -1.77
CA GLN A 223 -8.17 23.32 -1.70
C GLN A 223 -8.50 23.82 -0.29
N ARG A 224 -9.45 23.19 0.43
CA ARG A 224 -9.78 23.54 1.83
C ARG A 224 -8.58 23.42 2.77
N TYR A 225 -7.63 22.53 2.49
CA TYR A 225 -6.39 22.37 3.26
C TYR A 225 -5.19 23.13 2.67
N ASN A 226 -5.38 23.91 1.60
CA ASN A 226 -4.35 24.70 0.90
C ASN A 226 -3.19 23.85 0.32
N LEU A 227 -3.50 22.65 -0.17
CA LEU A 227 -2.52 21.67 -0.66
C LEU A 227 -2.49 21.54 -2.19
N GLN A 228 -3.23 22.37 -2.94
CA GLN A 228 -3.34 22.31 -4.42
C GLN A 228 -2.00 22.42 -5.16
N ASP A 229 -0.99 23.10 -4.59
CA ASP A 229 0.36 23.20 -5.18
C ASP A 229 1.20 21.93 -4.96
N LYS A 230 0.71 21.00 -4.14
CA LYS A 230 1.40 19.80 -3.68
C LYS A 230 0.71 18.50 -4.10
N ILE A 231 -0.62 18.50 -4.10
CA ILE A 231 -1.48 17.36 -4.44
C ILE A 231 -2.19 17.66 -5.77
N GLU A 232 -1.91 16.85 -6.78
CA GLU A 232 -2.60 16.87 -8.08
C GLU A 232 -3.67 15.77 -8.09
N ILE A 233 -4.91 16.10 -8.47
CA ILE A 233 -6.00 15.12 -8.63
C ILE A 233 -6.20 14.82 -10.12
N LYS A 234 -6.27 13.53 -10.49
CA LYS A 234 -6.56 13.09 -11.87
C LYS A 234 -7.74 12.11 -11.93
N LEU A 235 -8.55 12.23 -12.98
CA LEU A 235 -9.60 11.28 -13.32
C LEU A 235 -9.04 10.13 -14.17
N GLY A 236 -9.30 8.88 -13.80
CA GLY A 236 -9.01 7.69 -14.62
C GLY A 236 -8.84 6.41 -13.79
N SER A 237 -8.69 5.27 -14.46
CA SER A 237 -8.59 3.96 -13.79
C SER A 237 -7.16 3.69 -13.31
N TRP A 238 -6.99 3.42 -12.02
CA TRP A 238 -5.75 2.95 -11.39
C TRP A 238 -4.49 3.68 -11.92
N PHE A 239 -3.63 2.97 -12.65
CA PHE A 239 -2.34 3.48 -13.14
C PHE A 239 -2.44 4.33 -14.42
N GLU A 240 -3.61 4.43 -15.06
CA GLU A 240 -3.77 5.10 -16.35
C GLU A 240 -3.37 6.59 -16.34
N PRO A 241 -3.68 7.40 -15.32
CA PRO A 241 -3.27 8.81 -15.24
C PRO A 241 -1.81 9.03 -14.82
N LEU A 242 -1.08 7.95 -14.52
CA LEU A 242 0.27 7.97 -13.95
C LEU A 242 1.36 7.45 -14.90
N LYS A 243 1.02 7.08 -16.14
CA LYS A 243 1.95 6.48 -17.13
C LYS A 243 3.23 7.31 -17.35
N ASP A 244 3.16 8.62 -17.21
CA ASP A 244 4.31 9.53 -17.35
C ASP A 244 5.31 9.45 -16.17
N PHE A 245 4.96 8.73 -15.09
CA PHE A 245 5.74 8.54 -13.87
C PHE A 245 6.17 7.07 -13.64
N GLU A 246 6.14 6.22 -14.66
CA GLU A 246 6.52 4.80 -14.53
C GLU A 246 8.00 4.66 -14.12
N GLY A 247 8.24 4.04 -12.96
CA GLY A 247 9.56 3.87 -12.36
C GLY A 247 10.04 5.05 -11.52
N GLU A 248 9.26 6.13 -11.39
CA GLU A 248 9.64 7.35 -10.68
C GLU A 248 9.02 7.49 -9.29
N LEU A 249 7.91 6.79 -9.00
CA LEU A 249 7.19 6.98 -7.74
C LEU A 249 8.04 6.55 -6.54
N ALA A 250 8.21 7.44 -5.57
CA ALA A 250 8.82 7.16 -4.28
C ALA A 250 7.90 6.34 -3.38
N GLY A 251 6.58 6.54 -3.47
CA GLY A 251 5.63 5.71 -2.74
C GLY A 251 4.25 5.66 -3.39
N LEU A 252 3.49 4.62 -3.08
CA LEU A 252 2.13 4.42 -3.55
C LEU A 252 1.25 3.90 -2.42
N VAL A 253 0.07 4.49 -2.27
CA VAL A 253 -0.98 4.03 -1.35
C VAL A 253 -2.32 3.80 -2.05
N SER A 254 -3.21 3.06 -1.40
CA SER A 254 -4.60 2.87 -1.83
C SER A 254 -5.47 2.35 -0.68
N ASN A 255 -6.74 2.78 -0.61
CA ASN A 255 -7.81 1.99 0.00
C ASN A 255 -8.74 1.47 -1.14
N PRO A 256 -8.45 0.30 -1.72
CA PRO A 256 -9.17 -0.23 -2.87
C PRO A 256 -10.44 -1.00 -2.47
N PRO A 257 -11.40 -1.20 -3.40
CA PRO A 257 -12.52 -2.10 -3.15
C PRO A 257 -12.03 -3.54 -2.90
N TYR A 258 -12.37 -4.10 -1.73
CA TYR A 258 -11.91 -5.43 -1.29
C TYR A 258 -13.03 -6.36 -0.80
N ILE A 259 -14.30 -5.91 -0.80
CA ILE A 259 -15.42 -6.70 -0.29
C ILE A 259 -15.92 -7.64 -1.39
N PRO A 260 -16.09 -8.96 -1.12
CA PRO A 260 -16.67 -9.88 -2.09
C PRO A 260 -18.09 -9.47 -2.51
N SER A 261 -18.39 -9.53 -3.81
CA SER A 261 -19.64 -9.04 -4.41
C SER A 261 -20.92 -9.55 -3.75
N GLU A 262 -20.89 -10.76 -3.17
CA GLU A 262 -22.00 -11.43 -2.49
C GLU A 262 -22.25 -10.95 -1.04
N HIS A 263 -21.24 -10.38 -0.38
CA HIS A 263 -21.36 -9.89 1.00
C HIS A 263 -21.96 -8.48 1.10
N ILE A 264 -21.96 -7.70 0.00
CA ILE A 264 -22.34 -6.28 0.01
C ILE A 264 -23.79 -6.07 0.44
N SER A 265 -24.71 -6.96 0.06
CA SER A 265 -26.12 -6.92 0.50
C SER A 265 -26.34 -7.30 1.97
N GLY A 266 -25.29 -7.80 2.66
CA GLY A 266 -25.30 -8.09 4.09
C GLY A 266 -24.60 -7.03 4.95
N LEU A 267 -24.10 -5.94 4.36
CA LEU A 267 -23.59 -4.79 5.08
C LEU A 267 -24.74 -3.98 5.71
N GLN A 268 -24.43 -3.09 6.66
CA GLN A 268 -25.41 -2.16 7.24
C GLN A 268 -26.11 -1.34 6.14
N ALA A 269 -27.39 -1.03 6.32
CA ALA A 269 -28.21 -0.33 5.33
C ALA A 269 -27.61 1.01 4.87
N GLU A 270 -26.96 1.73 5.79
CA GLU A 270 -26.15 2.92 5.56
C GLU A 270 -25.13 2.71 4.43
N VAL A 271 -24.32 1.65 4.51
CA VAL A 271 -23.26 1.34 3.54
C VAL A 271 -23.84 0.68 2.29
N ALA A 272 -24.68 -0.36 2.46
CA ALA A 272 -25.18 -1.21 1.39
C ALA A 272 -26.09 -0.49 0.37
N LYS A 273 -26.72 0.61 0.77
CA LYS A 273 -27.69 1.36 -0.06
C LYS A 273 -27.18 2.69 -0.58
N HIS A 274 -26.30 3.37 0.16
CA HIS A 274 -25.93 4.77 -0.10
C HIS A 274 -24.46 4.96 -0.50
N GLU A 275 -23.54 4.13 -0.02
CA GLU A 275 -22.12 4.28 -0.37
C GLU A 275 -21.82 3.64 -1.75
N PRO A 276 -20.91 4.23 -2.56
CA PRO A 276 -20.70 3.81 -3.93
C PRO A 276 -20.19 2.36 -4.02
N ARG A 277 -20.94 1.47 -4.67
CA ARG A 277 -20.53 0.07 -4.91
C ARG A 277 -19.14 -0.04 -5.54
N LEU A 278 -18.75 0.94 -6.37
CA LEU A 278 -17.41 1.03 -7.00
C LEU A 278 -16.26 1.07 -5.97
N ALA A 279 -16.47 1.64 -4.78
CA ALA A 279 -15.47 1.71 -3.72
C ALA A 279 -15.58 0.57 -2.69
N LEU A 280 -16.46 -0.41 -2.94
CA LEU A 280 -16.71 -1.55 -2.03
C LEU A 280 -16.42 -2.89 -2.72
N ASP A 281 -16.87 -3.06 -3.96
CA ASP A 281 -16.97 -4.35 -4.67
C ASP A 281 -15.65 -4.79 -5.33
N GLY A 282 -14.81 -5.51 -4.57
CA GLY A 282 -13.55 -6.08 -5.06
C GLY A 282 -13.72 -7.33 -5.93
N GLY A 283 -14.88 -7.49 -6.57
CA GLY A 283 -15.25 -8.64 -7.39
C GLY A 283 -15.62 -9.89 -6.59
N ALA A 284 -15.72 -11.02 -7.28
CA ALA A 284 -16.41 -12.23 -6.79
C ALA A 284 -15.85 -12.83 -5.49
N ASN A 285 -14.60 -12.53 -5.15
CA ASN A 285 -13.92 -12.95 -3.93
C ASN A 285 -13.19 -11.78 -3.22
N GLY A 286 -13.46 -10.53 -3.61
CA GLY A 286 -12.82 -9.34 -3.05
C GLY A 286 -11.36 -9.12 -3.49
N MET A 287 -10.84 -9.87 -4.47
CA MET A 287 -9.41 -9.88 -4.83
C MET A 287 -9.04 -9.09 -6.09
N ASP A 288 -10.00 -8.69 -6.93
CA ASP A 288 -9.68 -8.37 -8.33
C ASP A 288 -8.79 -7.11 -8.45
N ASP A 289 -9.18 -6.02 -7.78
CA ASP A 289 -8.39 -4.78 -7.73
C ASP A 289 -7.14 -4.88 -6.84
N LEU A 290 -7.20 -5.64 -5.72
CA LEU A 290 -6.03 -5.94 -4.89
C LEU A 290 -4.92 -6.61 -5.71
N LEU A 291 -5.29 -7.58 -6.54
CA LEU A 291 -4.37 -8.27 -7.44
C LEU A 291 -3.98 -7.42 -8.67
N HIS A 292 -4.82 -6.47 -9.10
CA HIS A 292 -4.43 -5.48 -10.11
C HIS A 292 -3.31 -4.57 -9.56
N LEU A 293 -3.50 -4.01 -8.37
CA LEU A 293 -2.53 -3.17 -7.68
C LEU A 293 -1.20 -3.88 -7.47
N CYS A 294 -1.21 -5.09 -6.93
CA CYS A 294 -0.01 -5.89 -6.69
C CYS A 294 0.85 -6.05 -7.97
N ARG A 295 0.20 -6.22 -9.13
CA ARG A 295 0.89 -6.41 -10.42
C ARG A 295 1.44 -5.11 -10.99
N GLY A 296 0.71 -4.01 -10.89
CA GLY A 296 1.09 -2.73 -11.50
C GLY A 296 2.12 -1.93 -10.68
N THR A 297 1.96 -1.88 -9.35
CA THR A 297 2.80 -1.02 -8.48
C THR A 297 4.31 -1.30 -8.63
N ALA A 298 4.70 -2.53 -8.96
CA ALA A 298 6.09 -2.93 -9.12
C ALA A 298 6.82 -2.32 -10.35
N SER A 299 6.12 -1.81 -11.37
CA SER A 299 6.75 -1.01 -12.44
C SER A 299 6.66 0.49 -12.20
N MET A 300 5.69 0.95 -11.41
CA MET A 300 5.48 2.37 -11.10
C MET A 300 6.49 2.93 -10.08
N LEU A 301 6.90 2.12 -9.11
CA LEU A 301 7.81 2.55 -8.04
C LEU A 301 9.28 2.56 -8.47
N LYS A 302 10.03 3.55 -7.97
CA LYS A 302 11.49 3.55 -8.04
C LYS A 302 12.09 2.42 -7.17
N PRO A 303 13.33 1.98 -7.40
CA PRO A 303 14.03 1.08 -6.48
C PRO A 303 14.14 1.70 -5.07
N GLY A 304 13.76 0.95 -4.04
CA GLY A 304 13.63 1.48 -2.67
C GLY A 304 12.33 2.25 -2.40
N GLY A 305 11.41 2.33 -3.37
CA GLY A 305 10.09 2.93 -3.19
C GLY A 305 9.15 2.08 -2.34
N PHE A 306 8.17 2.73 -1.71
CA PHE A 306 7.25 2.14 -0.72
C PHE A 306 5.87 1.81 -1.30
N PHE A 307 5.27 0.71 -0.84
CA PHE A 307 3.87 0.37 -1.13
C PHE A 307 3.13 0.04 0.17
N ALA A 308 1.92 0.57 0.33
CA ALA A 308 0.96 0.15 1.34
C ALA A 308 -0.47 0.18 0.77
N PHE A 309 -1.31 -0.79 1.13
CA PHE A 309 -2.73 -0.78 0.73
C PHE A 309 -3.63 -1.51 1.74
N GLU A 310 -4.87 -1.04 1.83
CA GLU A 310 -5.90 -1.63 2.69
C GLU A 310 -6.51 -2.91 2.06
N THR A 311 -7.00 -3.81 2.91
CA THR A 311 -7.45 -5.16 2.56
C THR A 311 -8.24 -5.72 3.75
N ASN A 312 -9.19 -6.63 3.54
CA ASN A 312 -10.00 -7.21 4.60
C ASN A 312 -9.45 -8.56 5.08
N GLY A 313 -8.74 -8.51 6.19
CA GLY A 313 -8.65 -9.66 7.08
C GLY A 313 -7.52 -10.63 6.78
N GLU A 314 -7.14 -11.38 7.82
CA GLU A 314 -5.93 -12.22 7.86
C GLU A 314 -5.81 -13.21 6.68
N LYS A 315 -6.94 -13.78 6.22
CA LYS A 315 -6.97 -14.71 5.07
C LYS A 315 -6.63 -14.02 3.75
N GLN A 316 -7.14 -12.81 3.52
CA GLN A 316 -6.89 -12.04 2.30
C GLN A 316 -5.42 -11.57 2.29
N CYS A 317 -4.96 -11.04 3.42
CA CYS A 317 -3.59 -10.59 3.62
C CYS A 317 -2.57 -11.72 3.41
N LYS A 318 -2.77 -12.89 4.01
CA LYS A 318 -1.90 -14.07 3.82
C LYS A 318 -1.81 -14.48 2.35
N PHE A 319 -2.93 -14.54 1.64
CA PHE A 319 -2.95 -14.88 0.21
C PHE A 319 -2.18 -13.85 -0.63
N LEU A 320 -2.37 -12.55 -0.38
CA LEU A 320 -1.65 -11.47 -1.07
C LEU A 320 -0.14 -11.53 -0.82
N VAL A 321 0.27 -11.73 0.44
CA VAL A 321 1.69 -11.86 0.81
C VAL A 321 2.32 -13.08 0.15
N ASP A 322 1.64 -14.23 0.12
CA ASP A 322 2.12 -15.41 -0.61
C ASP A 322 2.15 -15.18 -2.13
N TYR A 323 1.14 -14.52 -2.70
CA TYR A 323 1.11 -14.17 -4.13
C TYR A 323 2.28 -13.27 -4.52
N MET A 324 2.58 -12.23 -3.74
CA MET A 324 3.66 -11.30 -4.04
C MET A 324 5.05 -11.93 -3.81
N LYS A 325 5.21 -12.76 -2.77
CA LYS A 325 6.46 -13.49 -2.52
C LYS A 325 6.72 -14.61 -3.54
N ASN A 326 5.68 -15.22 -4.12
CA ASN A 326 5.82 -16.37 -5.03
C ASN A 326 5.63 -16.04 -6.51
N GLU A 327 4.66 -15.24 -6.91
CA GLU A 327 4.40 -14.98 -8.33
C GLU A 327 5.15 -13.73 -8.80
N LEU A 328 5.20 -12.68 -7.97
CA LEU A 328 5.92 -11.42 -8.27
C LEU A 328 7.38 -11.43 -7.78
N LYS A 329 8.05 -12.58 -7.96
CA LYS A 329 9.41 -12.89 -7.45
C LYS A 329 10.47 -11.85 -7.88
N GLY A 330 10.73 -10.90 -6.99
CA GLY A 330 11.78 -9.87 -7.13
C GLY A 330 11.27 -8.46 -7.41
N GLY A 331 9.94 -8.25 -7.53
CA GLY A 331 9.37 -6.90 -7.57
C GLY A 331 9.41 -6.20 -6.21
N PHE A 332 9.28 -6.95 -5.11
CA PHE A 332 9.22 -6.43 -3.75
C PHE A 332 10.10 -7.20 -2.77
N CYS A 333 10.54 -6.54 -1.71
CA CYS A 333 11.13 -7.07 -0.48
C CYS A 333 10.37 -6.54 0.74
N ASP A 334 10.73 -7.07 1.92
CA ASP A 334 10.32 -6.56 3.24
C ASP A 334 8.81 -6.35 3.34
N VAL A 335 8.12 -7.47 3.10
CA VAL A 335 6.68 -7.57 2.90
C VAL A 335 6.02 -8.11 4.17
N ASP A 336 5.46 -7.20 4.95
CA ASP A 336 4.86 -7.45 6.26
C ASP A 336 3.36 -7.17 6.25
N ILE A 337 2.64 -7.77 7.22
CA ILE A 337 1.21 -7.53 7.44
C ILE A 337 1.11 -6.72 8.73
N VAL A 338 0.50 -5.54 8.66
CA VAL A 338 0.16 -4.74 9.84
C VAL A 338 -1.26 -5.08 10.27
N SER A 339 -1.52 -5.08 11.58
CA SER A 339 -2.86 -5.20 12.14
C SER A 339 -3.31 -3.90 12.76
N ASP A 340 -4.59 -3.62 12.58
CA ASP A 340 -5.34 -2.55 13.18
C ASP A 340 -5.60 -2.77 14.69
N PHE A 341 -6.05 -1.72 15.37
CA PHE A 341 -6.27 -1.74 16.83
C PHE A 341 -7.63 -2.35 17.26
N ALA A 342 -8.37 -3.04 16.38
CA ALA A 342 -9.66 -3.68 16.74
C ALA A 342 -9.53 -4.91 17.67
N ALA A 343 -8.34 -5.20 18.19
CA ALA A 343 -8.15 -6.00 19.42
C ALA A 343 -7.63 -5.14 20.59
N ALA A 344 -8.58 -4.52 21.28
CA ALA A 344 -8.58 -4.24 22.72
C ALA A 344 -7.45 -3.38 23.35
N SER A 345 -7.91 -2.29 23.96
CA SER A 345 -7.32 -1.58 25.11
C SER A 345 -6.35 -0.43 24.82
N ILE A 346 -6.76 0.75 25.32
CA ILE A 346 -6.00 2.00 25.39
C ILE A 346 -4.85 1.87 26.40
N MET A 347 -3.66 2.44 26.11
CA MET A 347 -2.98 3.48 26.92
C MET A 347 -1.44 3.50 26.83
N LYS A 348 -0.86 4.63 26.39
CA LYS A 348 0.30 5.29 27.05
C LYS A 348 0.52 6.74 26.56
N HIS A 349 0.91 7.63 27.47
CA HIS A 349 1.31 9.03 27.21
C HIS A 349 2.84 9.13 27.05
N SER A 350 3.42 10.19 26.45
CA SER A 350 3.84 11.44 27.15
C SER A 350 4.65 12.36 26.20
N ILE A 351 4.80 13.69 26.34
CA ILE A 351 4.17 14.76 27.17
C ILE A 351 4.48 16.16 26.55
N LEU A 352 3.48 17.05 26.51
CA LEU A 352 3.39 18.54 26.76
C LEU A 352 4.61 19.51 26.55
N PRO A 353 4.44 20.86 26.53
CA PRO A 353 3.21 21.67 26.70
C PRO A 353 2.98 22.85 25.70
N SER A 354 1.71 23.25 25.54
CA SER A 354 1.26 24.65 25.76
C SER A 354 -0.26 24.68 26.01
N SER A 355 -0.81 25.78 26.53
CA SER A 355 -2.08 25.79 27.27
C SER A 355 -3.30 26.33 26.49
N HIS A 356 -4.37 25.52 26.37
CA HIS A 356 -5.79 25.88 26.59
C HIS A 356 -6.74 24.74 26.10
N TRP A 357 -6.97 23.71 26.93
CA TRP A 357 -7.87 22.57 26.58
C TRP A 357 -8.86 22.15 27.69
N GLU A 358 -8.69 22.60 28.93
CA GLU A 358 -9.48 22.10 30.07
C GLU A 358 -10.94 22.59 30.09
N SER A 359 -11.86 21.88 29.43
CA SER A 359 -13.28 21.84 29.82
C SER A 359 -14.10 20.65 29.26
N CYS A 360 -13.49 19.58 28.73
CA CYS A 360 -14.20 18.41 28.20
C CYS A 360 -13.54 17.07 28.62
N TYR A 361 -14.38 16.04 28.82
CA TYR A 361 -14.05 14.63 29.15
C TYR A 361 -13.59 14.24 30.58
N ARG A 362 -14.55 14.22 31.52
CA ARG A 362 -14.99 13.04 32.32
C ARG A 362 -16.13 13.47 33.28
N PRO A 363 -16.91 12.56 33.91
CA PRO A 363 -16.77 11.11 34.08
C PRO A 363 -17.60 10.31 33.04
N PHE A 364 -17.78 8.98 33.08
CA PHE A 364 -17.62 7.98 34.15
C PHE A 364 -17.14 6.61 33.61
N LEU A 365 -16.50 5.81 34.46
CA LEU A 365 -16.18 4.39 34.20
C LEU A 365 -16.92 3.54 35.24
N ALA A 366 -17.32 2.33 34.84
CA ALA A 366 -18.06 1.32 35.62
C ALA A 366 -19.59 1.54 35.73
N ALA A 367 -20.33 0.86 34.85
CA ALA A 367 -21.58 0.17 35.18
C ALA A 367 -21.71 -1.06 34.25
N ASN A 368 -22.38 -2.09 34.75
CA ASN A 368 -22.57 -3.42 34.16
C ASN A 368 -23.09 -3.38 32.69
N GLY A 369 -22.84 -4.35 31.81
CA GLY A 369 -22.13 -5.62 32.00
C GLY A 369 -23.03 -6.85 31.79
N GLU A 370 -23.29 -7.24 30.54
CA GLU A 370 -23.75 -8.58 30.15
C GLU A 370 -23.36 -8.84 28.68
N PHE A 371 -23.14 -10.11 28.29
CA PHE A 371 -22.55 -10.47 26.99
C PHE A 371 -23.61 -10.82 25.94
N GLY A 372 -23.62 -10.08 24.82
CA GLY A 372 -24.23 -10.49 23.56
C GLY A 372 -23.18 -11.05 22.60
N HIS A 373 -23.47 -12.19 21.95
CA HIS A 373 -22.52 -12.81 21.00
C HIS A 373 -22.43 -12.01 19.68
N CYS A 374 -21.31 -11.31 19.48
CA CYS A 374 -20.86 -10.87 18.16
C CYS A 374 -19.98 -11.96 17.50
N HIS A 375 -20.01 -12.05 16.18
CA HIS A 375 -19.20 -12.98 15.40
C HIS A 375 -17.71 -12.56 15.38
N PRO A 376 -16.77 -13.51 15.14
CA PRO A 376 -15.36 -13.30 15.42
C PRO A 376 -14.66 -12.31 14.48
N HIS A 377 -13.86 -11.44 15.12
CA HIS A 377 -12.96 -10.41 14.57
C HIS A 377 -12.39 -10.67 13.17
N GLN A 378 -12.56 -9.69 12.27
CA GLN A 378 -11.70 -9.47 11.11
C GLN A 378 -10.55 -8.55 11.54
N GLN A 379 -9.32 -8.84 11.09
CA GLN A 379 -8.10 -8.09 11.42
C GLN A 379 -7.05 -8.24 10.33
N ALA A 380 -6.21 -7.22 10.16
CA ALA A 380 -5.10 -7.03 9.22
C ALA A 380 -5.42 -6.00 8.12
N ILE A 381 -4.70 -4.88 8.17
CA ILE A 381 -4.87 -3.66 7.38
C ILE A 381 -3.47 -3.11 7.07
N GLY A 382 -3.13 -3.00 5.79
CA GLY A 382 -1.79 -2.63 5.33
C GLY A 382 -0.89 -3.84 5.10
N ILE A 383 -0.57 -4.11 3.84
CA ILE A 383 0.66 -4.82 3.48
C ILE A 383 1.72 -3.77 3.13
N THR A 384 2.70 -3.57 4.00
CA THR A 384 3.83 -2.67 3.74
C THR A 384 4.92 -3.40 2.98
N MET A 385 5.54 -2.72 2.02
CA MET A 385 6.56 -3.31 1.13
C MET A 385 7.57 -2.26 0.68
N THR A 386 8.80 -2.69 0.39
CA THR A 386 9.83 -1.88 -0.29
C THR A 386 10.19 -2.53 -1.63
N VAL A 387 10.46 -1.74 -2.68
CA VAL A 387 11.00 -2.29 -3.95
C VAL A 387 12.47 -2.65 -3.76
N ALA A 388 12.82 -3.90 -4.08
CA ALA A 388 14.17 -4.42 -3.85
C ALA A 388 15.25 -3.60 -4.56
N SER A 389 16.25 -3.12 -3.80
CA SER A 389 17.36 -2.36 -4.37
C SER A 389 18.11 -3.16 -5.44
N PHE A 390 18.50 -2.49 -6.52
CA PHE A 390 19.13 -3.11 -7.70
C PHE A 390 20.39 -3.91 -7.32
N THR A 391 21.14 -3.44 -6.32
CA THR A 391 22.30 -4.11 -5.73
C THR A 391 21.97 -5.44 -5.07
N GLU A 392 20.89 -5.56 -4.30
CA GLU A 392 20.56 -6.81 -3.60
C GLU A 392 19.93 -7.84 -4.54
N ALA A 393 19.07 -7.40 -5.48
CA ALA A 393 18.56 -8.26 -6.54
C ALA A 393 19.71 -8.80 -7.41
N TYR A 394 20.65 -7.94 -7.81
CA TYR A 394 21.84 -8.33 -8.57
C TYR A 394 22.76 -9.25 -7.76
N LEU A 395 23.02 -8.99 -6.47
CA LEU A 395 23.81 -9.87 -5.60
C LEU A 395 23.14 -11.24 -5.41
N ARG A 396 21.82 -11.31 -5.20
CA ARG A 396 21.08 -12.58 -5.11
C ARG A 396 21.11 -13.33 -6.46
N LEU A 397 21.06 -12.63 -7.59
CA LEU A 397 21.21 -13.24 -8.92
C LEU A 397 22.64 -13.76 -9.16
N LEU A 398 23.65 -12.98 -8.78
CA LEU A 398 25.07 -13.28 -8.96
C LEU A 398 25.51 -14.41 -8.01
N MET A 399 24.96 -14.48 -6.79
CA MET A 399 25.11 -15.63 -5.88
C MET A 399 24.37 -16.87 -6.39
N LYS A 400 23.20 -16.75 -7.03
CA LYS A 400 22.55 -17.88 -7.72
C LYS A 400 23.37 -18.36 -8.94
N GLN A 401 23.97 -17.45 -9.70
CA GLN A 401 24.90 -17.77 -10.80
C GLN A 401 26.17 -18.45 -10.27
N LEU A 402 26.85 -17.88 -9.27
CA LEU A 402 28.03 -18.46 -8.63
C LEU A 402 27.73 -19.82 -8.01
N THR A 403 26.57 -19.99 -7.36
CA THR A 403 26.14 -21.30 -6.82
C THR A 403 25.91 -22.31 -7.95
N ARG A 404 25.27 -21.92 -9.06
CA ARG A 404 25.15 -22.77 -10.26
C ARG A 404 26.53 -23.13 -10.82
N ILE A 405 27.46 -22.18 -10.90
CA ILE A 405 28.84 -22.40 -11.36
C ILE A 405 29.62 -23.31 -10.40
N LEU A 406 29.43 -23.20 -9.08
CA LEU A 406 30.03 -24.08 -8.07
C LEU A 406 29.45 -25.50 -8.12
N VAL A 407 28.14 -25.66 -8.37
CA VAL A 407 27.49 -26.96 -8.57
C VAL A 407 27.92 -27.61 -9.90
N LEU A 408 28.08 -26.82 -10.97
CA LEU A 408 28.58 -27.30 -12.26
C LEU A 408 30.08 -27.65 -12.20
N THR A 409 30.91 -26.85 -11.53
CA THR A 409 32.35 -27.12 -11.39
C THR A 409 32.65 -28.22 -10.37
N SER A 410 31.84 -28.44 -9.33
CA SER A 410 31.97 -29.63 -8.47
C SER A 410 31.60 -30.92 -9.21
N ARG A 411 30.49 -30.92 -9.96
CA ARG A 411 30.13 -32.02 -10.89
C ARG A 411 31.23 -32.24 -11.95
N GLY A 412 31.83 -31.16 -12.47
CA GLY A 412 32.96 -31.21 -13.40
C GLY A 412 34.24 -31.79 -12.79
N ARG A 413 34.65 -31.33 -11.60
CA ARG A 413 35.80 -31.84 -10.83
C ARG A 413 35.63 -33.32 -10.49
N SER A 414 34.42 -33.75 -10.14
CA SER A 414 34.09 -35.17 -9.91
C SER A 414 34.26 -36.01 -11.17
N LYS A 415 33.67 -35.58 -12.31
CA LYS A 415 33.85 -36.26 -13.62
C LYS A 415 35.33 -36.29 -14.07
N ARG A 416 36.10 -35.22 -13.81
CA ARG A 416 37.55 -35.17 -14.10
C ARG A 416 38.33 -36.17 -13.26
N ARG A 417 38.17 -36.17 -11.93
CA ARG A 417 38.82 -37.13 -11.02
C ARG A 417 38.50 -38.61 -11.37
N LYS A 418 37.28 -38.91 -11.83
CA LYS A 418 36.92 -40.26 -12.29
C LYS A 418 37.70 -40.67 -13.55
N ARG A 419 37.75 -39.81 -14.57
CA ARG A 419 38.53 -40.03 -15.82
C ARG A 419 40.04 -40.08 -15.57
N GLU A 420 40.54 -39.37 -14.58
CA GLU A 420 41.96 -39.31 -14.22
C GLU A 420 42.44 -40.63 -13.60
N ARG A 421 41.70 -41.14 -12.60
CA ARG A 421 41.92 -42.48 -12.02
C ARG A 421 41.80 -43.61 -13.04
N GLU A 422 40.94 -43.45 -14.04
CA GLU A 422 40.76 -44.42 -15.13
C GLU A 422 41.94 -44.43 -16.12
N ARG A 423 42.46 -43.24 -16.48
CA ARG A 423 43.71 -43.09 -17.25
C ARG A 423 44.93 -43.63 -16.49
N GLU A 424 44.97 -43.43 -15.18
CA GLU A 424 46.04 -43.92 -14.30
C GLU A 424 46.05 -45.45 -14.24
N ARG A 425 44.90 -46.08 -13.99
CA ARG A 425 44.72 -47.54 -14.09
C ARG A 425 45.09 -48.10 -15.46
N LYS A 426 44.85 -47.37 -16.55
CA LYS A 426 45.28 -47.77 -17.90
C LYS A 426 46.81 -47.71 -18.05
N ARG A 427 47.44 -46.60 -17.63
CA ARG A 427 48.91 -46.45 -17.61
C ARG A 427 49.60 -47.49 -16.72
N GLU A 428 48.99 -47.88 -15.61
CA GLU A 428 49.48 -48.93 -14.72
C GLU A 428 49.46 -50.30 -15.40
N ARG A 429 48.33 -50.68 -16.02
CA ARG A 429 48.22 -51.90 -16.85
C ARG A 429 49.22 -51.92 -18.02
N GLU A 430 49.50 -50.77 -18.63
CA GLU A 430 50.51 -50.63 -19.69
C GLU A 430 51.94 -50.74 -19.15
N ARG A 431 52.25 -50.14 -18.00
CA ARG A 431 53.53 -50.32 -17.27
C ARG A 431 53.74 -51.77 -16.86
N GLU A 432 52.71 -52.47 -16.41
CA GLU A 432 52.81 -53.88 -16.01
C GLU A 432 53.01 -54.79 -17.24
N ARG A 433 52.30 -54.55 -18.34
CA ARG A 433 52.59 -55.20 -19.64
C ARG A 433 54.02 -54.94 -20.10
N GLY A 434 54.51 -53.71 -19.91
CA GLY A 434 55.91 -53.33 -20.15
C GLY A 434 56.89 -54.12 -19.29
N ARG A 435 56.65 -54.22 -17.97
CA ARG A 435 57.45 -55.04 -17.04
C ARG A 435 57.44 -56.53 -17.40
N ARG A 436 56.30 -57.09 -17.81
CA ARG A 436 56.20 -58.49 -18.28
C ARG A 436 56.99 -58.72 -19.57
N ARG A 437 56.97 -57.77 -20.53
CA ARG A 437 57.83 -57.80 -21.73
C ARG A 437 59.32 -57.65 -21.39
N LEU A 438 59.66 -56.75 -20.48
CA LEU A 438 61.06 -56.54 -20.06
C LEU A 438 61.62 -57.76 -19.32
N ARG A 439 60.82 -58.48 -18.52
CA ARG A 439 61.24 -59.79 -17.97
C ARG A 439 61.55 -60.79 -19.08
N SER A 440 60.65 -61.02 -20.03
CA SER A 440 60.93 -61.96 -21.14
C SER A 440 61.98 -61.50 -22.16
N VAL A 441 62.54 -60.30 -22.01
CA VAL A 441 63.75 -59.82 -22.71
C VAL A 441 64.99 -59.93 -21.81
N ALA A 442 64.86 -59.71 -20.49
CA ALA A 442 65.91 -59.94 -19.51
C ALA A 442 66.26 -61.43 -19.42
N ASP A 443 65.27 -62.32 -19.39
CA ASP A 443 65.46 -63.78 -19.42
C ASP A 443 66.27 -64.19 -20.66
N ARG A 444 65.91 -63.65 -21.84
CA ARG A 444 66.64 -63.85 -23.11
C ARG A 444 68.01 -63.18 -23.18
N ARG A 445 68.27 -62.13 -22.38
CA ARG A 445 69.60 -61.52 -22.24
C ARG A 445 70.46 -62.22 -21.20
N ALA A 446 69.89 -62.83 -20.16
CA ALA A 446 70.63 -63.68 -19.23
C ALA A 446 71.25 -64.88 -19.97
N SER A 447 70.51 -65.48 -20.91
CA SER A 447 71.01 -66.50 -21.83
C SER A 447 72.15 -66.04 -22.76
N ALA A 448 72.40 -64.73 -22.89
CA ALA A 448 73.43 -64.16 -23.77
C ALA A 448 74.58 -63.46 -23.00
N SER A 449 74.35 -63.01 -21.76
CA SER A 449 75.30 -62.22 -20.98
C SER A 449 76.45 -63.02 -20.36
N VAL A 450 76.48 -64.34 -20.58
CA VAL A 450 77.61 -65.22 -20.20
C VAL A 450 78.84 -65.01 -21.10
N ALA A 451 78.69 -64.27 -22.22
CA ALA A 451 79.65 -64.31 -23.33
C ALA A 451 80.71 -63.18 -23.41
N SER A 452 80.71 -62.12 -22.58
CA SER A 452 81.68 -61.00 -22.74
C SER A 452 81.83 -60.06 -21.52
N ALA A 453 83.07 -59.71 -21.15
CA ALA A 453 83.42 -58.66 -20.16
C ALA A 453 84.91 -58.22 -20.22
N MET A 454 85.20 -56.91 -20.00
CA MET A 454 86.43 -56.22 -19.44
C MET A 454 86.42 -54.67 -19.78
N PRO A 455 87.11 -53.73 -19.06
CA PRO A 455 86.44 -52.46 -18.59
C PRO A 455 87.22 -51.08 -18.55
N LEU A 456 86.60 -50.04 -17.90
CA LEU A 456 87.01 -48.62 -17.51
C LEU A 456 86.52 -47.45 -18.45
N LEU A 457 86.41 -46.11 -18.16
CA LEU A 457 86.51 -45.08 -17.04
C LEU A 457 85.74 -43.75 -17.49
N ALA A 458 85.66 -42.47 -16.98
CA ALA A 458 86.11 -41.56 -15.86
C ALA A 458 85.17 -40.27 -15.71
N MET A 459 85.44 -39.29 -14.80
CA MET A 459 84.72 -37.97 -14.48
C MET A 459 85.72 -36.90 -13.84
N PRO A 460 85.44 -35.66 -13.25
CA PRO A 460 84.22 -34.86 -12.85
C PRO A 460 84.29 -33.26 -12.94
N LEU A 461 83.43 -32.48 -12.18
CA LEU A 461 83.45 -31.01 -11.78
C LEU A 461 82.95 -29.89 -12.79
N LEU A 462 82.68 -28.57 -12.50
CA LEU A 462 82.76 -27.59 -11.33
C LEU A 462 81.70 -26.40 -11.46
N VAL A 463 81.64 -25.36 -10.58
CA VAL A 463 80.55 -24.30 -10.46
C VAL A 463 80.99 -22.90 -9.86
N ALA A 464 80.28 -21.75 -10.08
CA ALA A 464 80.47 -20.39 -9.44
C ALA A 464 79.24 -19.38 -9.52
N SER A 465 79.16 -18.27 -8.71
CA SER A 465 78.13 -17.14 -8.78
C SER A 465 78.31 -15.95 -7.75
N ALA A 466 77.88 -14.67 -8.00
CA ALA A 466 77.72 -13.52 -7.02
C ALA A 466 77.16 -12.12 -7.55
N ILE A 467 76.73 -11.19 -6.65
CA ILE A 467 76.08 -9.82 -6.84
C ILE A 467 76.33 -8.85 -5.61
N ALA A 468 76.31 -7.49 -5.69
CA ALA A 468 76.17 -6.55 -4.51
C ALA A 468 75.88 -5.02 -4.77
N ASP A 469 75.25 -4.28 -3.80
CA ASP A 469 75.35 -2.80 -3.45
C ASP A 469 74.23 -2.25 -2.49
N ARG A 470 74.17 -1.01 -1.92
CA ARG A 470 75.13 -0.13 -1.14
C ARG A 470 74.41 1.09 -0.41
N ARG A 471 74.95 1.58 0.74
CA ARG A 471 74.78 2.93 1.43
C ARG A 471 73.49 3.32 2.25
N LEU A 472 73.50 4.50 2.95
CA LEU A 472 72.64 4.90 4.11
C LEU A 472 72.60 6.46 4.41
N CYS A 473 71.68 7.01 5.25
CA CYS A 473 71.50 8.47 5.62
C CYS A 473 71.07 8.80 7.10
N HIS A 474 70.92 10.09 7.50
CA HIS A 474 70.91 10.68 8.91
C HIS A 474 70.09 12.02 9.05
N ARG A 475 69.85 12.79 10.18
CA ARG A 475 69.64 12.72 11.70
C ARG A 475 69.61 14.20 12.29
N ARG A 476 69.24 14.68 13.53
CA ARG A 476 68.63 14.20 14.83
C ARG A 476 68.47 15.33 15.94
N SER A 477 67.27 15.55 16.56
CA SER A 477 66.95 16.04 17.98
C SER A 477 67.16 17.53 18.41
N PRO A 478 66.62 18.09 19.58
CA PRO A 478 66.10 17.51 20.87
C PRO A 478 64.73 18.05 21.48
N ARG A 479 64.54 18.02 22.83
CA ARG A 479 63.30 18.24 23.70
C ARG A 479 63.68 18.91 25.08
N PRO A 480 62.80 19.27 26.08
CA PRO A 480 61.35 19.06 26.34
C PRO A 480 60.51 20.40 26.34
N PRO A 481 59.68 20.93 27.31
CA PRO A 481 59.31 20.65 28.75
C PRO A 481 57.78 20.39 29.01
N PRO A 482 57.22 20.39 30.27
CA PRO A 482 55.78 20.11 30.55
C PRO A 482 54.91 21.18 31.31
N PRO A 483 53.54 21.05 31.28
CA PRO A 483 52.56 22.15 31.45
C PRO A 483 51.58 22.08 32.68
N PRO A 484 50.71 23.11 32.90
CA PRO A 484 49.61 23.13 33.90
C PRO A 484 48.17 22.86 33.32
N PRO A 485 47.09 22.84 34.15
CA PRO A 485 45.70 22.58 33.72
C PRO A 485 44.63 23.67 34.07
N ALA A 486 43.35 23.35 33.82
CA ALA A 486 42.10 24.12 34.04
C ALA A 486 41.82 25.24 32.99
N HIS A 487 40.57 25.58 32.67
CA HIS A 487 39.27 25.14 33.23
C HIS A 487 38.46 24.22 32.30
#